data_AF-A0A962UI57-F1
#
_entry.id   AF-A0A962UI57-F1
#
_cell.length_a   1.000
_cell.length_b   1.000
_cell.length_c   1.000
_cell.angle_alpha   90.00
_cell.angle_beta   90.00
_cell.angle_gamma   90.00
#
_symmetry.space_group_name_H-M   'P 1'
#
loop_
_entity.id
_entity.type
_entity.pdbx_description
1 polymer ?
#
loop_
_entity_poly.entity_id
_entity_poly.type
_entity_poly.pdbx_seq_one_letter_code
_entity_poly.pdbx_strand_id
1 'polypeptide(L)'
;MIDKLIEQFSDLDDPRCLGKVEHPLLDILVIAICAVIARAESWEDIVLYGRSKLPWLRQFLALPNGIPSHDTFRRVFVLIDPQAFESCFTNWVGTLWAEAYAAWNRRDLSDEH
;
A
#
# COMPACT_ATOMS: atom_id res chain seq x y z
N MET A 1 7.46 -2.80 7.62
CA MET A 1 6.06 -3.02 7.18
C MET A 1 5.75 -2.21 5.92
N ILE A 2 5.76 -0.87 5.99
CA ILE A 2 5.47 0.00 4.83
C ILE A 2 6.57 -0.06 3.77
N ASP A 3 7.84 -0.08 4.15
CA ASP A 3 8.94 -0.13 3.16
C ASP A 3 8.89 -1.41 2.31
N LYS A 4 8.52 -2.54 2.92
CA LYS A 4 8.30 -3.80 2.21
C LYS A 4 7.07 -3.75 1.30
N LEU A 5 6.02 -3.03 1.71
CA LEU A 5 4.86 -2.81 0.84
C LEU A 5 5.29 -2.02 -0.40
N ILE A 6 6.05 -0.93 -0.20
CA ILE A 6 6.60 -0.09 -1.26
C ILE A 6 7.47 -0.92 -2.21
N GLU A 7 8.36 -1.73 -1.67
CA GLU A 7 9.25 -2.63 -2.44
C GLU A 7 8.47 -3.63 -3.29
N GLN A 8 7.45 -4.30 -2.74
CA GLN A 8 6.69 -5.28 -3.53
C GLN A 8 5.83 -4.65 -4.63
N PHE A 9 5.50 -3.37 -4.52
CA PHE A 9 4.69 -2.64 -5.50
C PHE A 9 5.53 -1.76 -6.43
N SER A 10 6.85 -1.65 -6.25
CA SER A 10 7.70 -0.83 -7.12
C SER A 10 7.81 -1.36 -8.55
N ASP A 11 7.63 -2.67 -8.70
CA ASP A 11 7.72 -3.38 -9.98
C ASP A 11 6.37 -3.47 -10.71
N LEU A 12 5.30 -2.92 -10.13
CA LEU A 12 4.00 -2.91 -10.77
C LEU A 12 3.96 -1.83 -11.85
N ASP A 13 3.74 -2.26 -13.10
CA ASP A 13 3.59 -1.36 -14.24
C ASP A 13 2.45 -0.36 -14.02
N ASP A 14 2.68 0.90 -14.39
CA ASP A 14 1.65 1.93 -14.37
C ASP A 14 0.83 1.92 -15.67
N PRO A 15 -0.42 1.43 -15.66
CA PRO A 15 -1.24 1.34 -16.87
C PRO A 15 -1.79 2.70 -17.30
N ARG A 16 -1.54 3.77 -16.55
CA ARG A 16 -2.07 5.12 -16.84
C ARG A 16 -1.27 5.79 -17.94
N CYS A 17 -1.89 6.75 -18.61
CA CYS A 17 -1.22 7.52 -19.66
C CYS A 17 -0.09 8.39 -19.07
N LEU A 18 1.16 8.05 -19.40
CA LEU A 18 2.34 8.86 -19.05
C LEU A 18 2.15 10.33 -19.49
N GLY A 19 2.52 11.26 -18.60
CA GLY A 19 2.35 12.70 -18.82
C GLY A 19 0.98 13.28 -18.45
N LYS A 20 -0.01 12.44 -18.08
CA LYS A 20 -1.31 12.87 -17.51
C LYS A 20 -1.50 12.39 -16.07
N VAL A 21 -0.40 12.25 -15.33
CA VAL A 21 -0.37 11.66 -14.00
C VAL A 21 0.15 12.70 -13.00
N GLU A 22 -0.68 13.05 -12.03
CA GLU A 22 -0.32 14.02 -10.97
C GLU A 22 0.13 13.32 -9.68
N HIS A 23 -0.25 12.05 -9.48
CA HIS A 23 0.07 11.30 -8.28
C HIS A 23 0.85 10.02 -8.64
N PRO A 24 2.03 9.78 -8.04
CA PRO A 24 2.79 8.55 -8.22
C PRO A 24 1.89 7.32 -7.99
N LEU A 25 2.04 6.27 -8.80
CA LEU A 25 1.22 5.06 -8.66
C LEU A 25 1.35 4.48 -7.25
N LEU A 26 2.59 4.41 -6.78
CA LEU A 26 2.94 3.84 -5.47
C LEU A 26 2.24 4.57 -4.32
N ASP A 27 2.18 5.90 -4.37
CA ASP A 27 1.46 6.70 -3.37
C ASP A 27 -0.02 6.30 -3.29
N ILE A 28 -0.67 6.13 -4.45
CA ILE A 28 -2.09 5.75 -4.54
C ILE A 28 -2.31 4.36 -3.94
N LEU A 29 -1.47 3.39 -4.31
CA LEU A 29 -1.64 2.00 -3.86
C LEU A 29 -1.41 1.85 -2.37
N VAL A 30 -0.33 2.45 -1.85
CA VAL A 30 -0.02 2.39 -0.41
C VAL A 30 -1.14 3.04 0.41
N ILE A 31 -1.65 4.21 -0.01
CA ILE A 31 -2.77 4.86 0.69
C ILE A 31 -4.01 3.96 0.69
N ALA A 32 -4.40 3.41 -0.45
CA ALA A 32 -5.59 2.59 -0.57
C ALA A 32 -5.50 1.31 0.28
N ILE A 33 -4.38 0.60 0.23
CA ILE A 33 -4.15 -0.62 1.03
C ILE A 33 -4.21 -0.30 2.52
N CYS A 34 -3.52 0.76 2.96
CA CYS A 34 -3.52 1.19 4.35
C CYS A 34 -4.93 1.59 4.83
N ALA A 35 -5.70 2.27 3.98
CA ALA A 35 -7.08 2.66 4.28
C ALA A 35 -8.00 1.43 4.41
N VAL A 36 -7.92 0.47 3.50
CA VAL A 36 -8.74 -0.76 3.53
C VAL A 36 -8.42 -1.61 4.76
N ILE A 37 -7.13 -1.75 5.11
CA ILE A 37 -6.72 -2.42 6.37
C ILE A 37 -7.29 -1.69 7.58
N ALA A 38 -7.35 -0.36 7.52
CA ALA A 38 -8.00 0.49 8.51
C ALA A 38 -9.53 0.56 8.39
N ARG A 39 -10.15 -0.40 7.68
CA ARG A 39 -11.61 -0.57 7.52
C ARG A 39 -12.30 0.52 6.69
N ALA A 40 -11.60 1.15 5.75
CA ALA A 40 -12.28 1.96 4.72
C ALA A 40 -13.14 1.07 3.81
N GLU A 41 -14.40 1.45 3.58
CA GLU A 41 -15.36 0.66 2.78
C GLU A 41 -15.75 1.36 1.46
N SER A 42 -15.36 2.63 1.28
CA SER A 42 -15.63 3.44 0.09
C SER A 42 -14.41 4.22 -0.40
N TRP A 43 -14.48 4.75 -1.62
CA TRP A 43 -13.43 5.61 -2.17
C TRP A 43 -13.31 6.92 -1.36
N GLU A 44 -14.43 7.43 -0.85
CA GLU A 44 -14.50 8.57 0.05
C GLU A 44 -13.80 8.28 1.38
N ASP A 45 -13.97 7.08 1.94
CA ASP A 45 -13.25 6.65 3.15
C ASP A 45 -11.75 6.58 2.93
N ILE A 46 -11.30 6.14 1.75
CA ILE A 46 -9.87 6.13 1.39
C ILE A 46 -9.32 7.56 1.35
N VAL A 47 -10.06 8.52 0.77
CA VAL A 47 -9.67 9.93 0.77
C VAL A 47 -9.66 10.49 2.21
N LEU A 48 -10.67 10.17 3.01
CA LEU A 48 -10.76 10.59 4.41
C LEU A 48 -9.58 10.05 5.23
N TYR A 49 -9.23 8.77 5.06
CA TYR A 49 -8.06 8.15 5.67
C TYR A 49 -6.78 8.88 5.25
N GLY A 50 -6.58 9.09 3.95
CA GLY A 50 -5.40 9.76 3.42
C GLY A 50 -5.23 11.16 4.01
N ARG A 51 -6.31 11.94 4.12
CA ARG A 51 -6.29 13.27 4.74
C ARG A 51 -5.98 13.20 6.23
N SER A 52 -6.62 12.26 6.94
CA SER A 52 -6.46 12.09 8.39
C SER A 52 -5.06 11.61 8.78
N LYS A 53 -4.39 10.86 7.89
CA LYS A 53 -3.05 10.28 8.12
C LYS A 53 -1.95 10.96 7.32
N LEU A 54 -2.23 12.09 6.67
CA LEU A 54 -1.29 12.78 5.78
C LEU A 54 0.10 13.03 6.42
N PRO A 55 0.22 13.52 7.68
CA PRO A 55 1.54 13.72 8.29
C PRO A 55 2.34 12.42 8.46
N TRP A 56 1.67 11.31 8.72
CA TRP A 56 2.30 10.00 8.84
C TRP A 56 2.66 9.43 7.47
N LEU A 57 1.77 9.53 6.48
CA LEU A 57 2.01 9.06 5.11
C LEU A 57 3.23 9.74 4.47
N ARG A 58 3.44 11.04 4.73
CA ARG A 58 4.61 11.80 4.25
C ARG A 58 5.97 11.30 4.76
N GLN A 59 5.99 10.41 5.75
CA GLN A 59 7.24 9.79 6.20
C GLN A 59 7.73 8.71 5.21
N PHE A 60 6.85 8.21 4.35
CA PHE A 60 7.14 7.10 3.43
C PHE A 60 6.85 7.44 1.96
N LEU A 61 5.90 8.35 1.71
CA LEU A 61 5.38 8.67 0.38
C LEU A 61 5.77 10.09 -0.04
N ALA A 62 5.91 10.31 -1.35
CA ALA A 62 6.31 11.60 -1.90
C ALA A 62 5.18 12.64 -1.82
N LEU A 63 3.97 12.26 -2.20
CA LEU A 63 2.74 13.06 -2.17
C LEU A 63 2.92 14.49 -2.74
N PRO A 64 3.50 14.65 -3.95
CA PRO A 64 3.82 15.98 -4.51
C PRO A 64 2.59 16.87 -4.66
N ASN A 65 1.42 16.26 -4.93
CA ASN A 65 0.14 16.95 -5.08
C ASN A 65 -0.86 16.58 -3.96
N GLY A 66 -0.37 16.08 -2.83
CA GLY A 66 -1.21 15.66 -1.70
C GLY A 66 -2.03 14.39 -1.99
N ILE A 67 -3.18 14.28 -1.31
CA ILE A 67 -4.04 13.10 -1.38
C ILE A 67 -4.90 13.12 -2.65
N PRO A 68 -4.86 12.06 -3.48
CA PRO A 68 -5.70 11.96 -4.68
C PRO A 68 -7.20 12.05 -4.38
N SER A 69 -8.00 12.42 -5.38
CA SER A 69 -9.46 12.36 -5.30
C SER A 69 -9.98 10.91 -5.35
N HIS A 70 -11.22 10.71 -4.90
CA HIS A 70 -11.90 9.39 -4.98
C HIS A 70 -11.97 8.89 -6.43
N ASP A 71 -12.24 9.79 -7.40
CA ASP A 71 -12.21 9.47 -8.83
C ASP A 71 -10.83 9.01 -9.30
N THR A 72 -9.75 9.58 -8.75
CA THR A 72 -8.39 9.17 -9.09
C THR A 72 -8.10 7.77 -8.59
N PHE A 73 -8.46 7.46 -7.32
CA PHE A 73 -8.37 6.10 -6.79
C PHE A 73 -9.17 5.12 -7.66
N ARG A 74 -10.46 5.40 -7.88
CA ARG A 74 -11.34 4.56 -8.69
C ARG A 74 -10.75 4.30 -10.07
N ARG A 75 -10.29 5.35 -10.77
CA ARG A 75 -9.73 5.21 -12.12
C ARG A 75 -8.47 4.35 -12.14
N VAL A 76 -7.58 4.51 -11.16
CA VAL A 76 -6.36 3.69 -11.06
C VAL A 76 -6.72 2.22 -10.87
N PHE A 77 -7.60 1.90 -9.92
CA PHE A 77 -8.00 0.51 -9.64
C PHE A 77 -8.83 -0.13 -10.76
N VAL A 78 -9.49 0.66 -11.62
CA VAL A 78 -10.13 0.16 -12.85
C VAL A 78 -9.12 -0.23 -13.93
N LEU A 79 -7.94 0.40 -13.95
CA LEU A 79 -6.93 0.20 -15.00
C LEU A 79 -5.88 -0.85 -14.65
N ILE A 80 -5.64 -1.08 -13.36
CA ILE A 80 -4.62 -2.02 -12.88
C ILE A 80 -4.98 -3.45 -13.26
N ASP A 81 -3.98 -4.21 -13.69
CA ASP A 81 -4.11 -5.66 -13.83
C ASP A 81 -4.34 -6.30 -12.45
N PRO A 82 -5.51 -6.92 -12.22
CA PRO A 82 -5.83 -7.52 -10.93
C PRO A 82 -4.86 -8.66 -10.56
N GLN A 83 -4.33 -9.42 -11.52
CA GLN A 83 -3.42 -10.53 -11.22
C GLN A 83 -2.04 -10.03 -10.79
N ALA A 84 -1.54 -8.97 -11.43
CA ALA A 84 -0.29 -8.33 -11.05
C ALA A 84 -0.41 -7.70 -9.65
N PHE A 85 -1.52 -6.99 -9.38
CA PHE A 85 -1.79 -6.42 -8.06
C PHE A 85 -1.87 -7.50 -6.97
N GLU A 86 -2.61 -8.58 -7.21
CA GLU A 86 -2.74 -9.71 -6.27
C GLU A 86 -1.38 -10.34 -5.98
N SER A 87 -0.54 -10.52 -7.00
CA SER A 87 0.80 -11.06 -6.85
C SER A 87 1.67 -10.18 -5.95
N CYS A 88 1.70 -8.86 -6.19
CA CYS A 88 2.41 -7.90 -5.32
C CYS A 88 1.88 -7.95 -3.88
N PHE A 89 0.55 -7.96 -3.70
CA PHE A 89 -0.09 -7.96 -2.40
C PHE A 89 0.20 -9.24 -1.59
N THR A 90 0.06 -10.41 -2.22
CA THR A 90 0.30 -11.71 -1.59
C THR A 90 1.77 -11.89 -1.25
N ASN A 91 2.70 -11.46 -2.11
CA ASN A 91 4.13 -11.45 -1.80
C ASN A 91 4.43 -10.58 -0.59
N TRP A 92 3.87 -9.36 -0.52
CA TRP A 92 4.03 -8.49 0.64
C TRP A 92 3.53 -9.14 1.92
N VAL A 93 2.32 -9.72 1.92
CA VAL A 93 1.78 -10.45 3.08
C VAL A 93 2.70 -11.61 3.47
N GLY A 94 3.22 -12.37 2.49
CA GLY A 94 4.19 -13.44 2.71
C GLY A 94 5.46 -12.95 3.44
N THR A 95 5.95 -11.75 3.14
CA THR A 95 7.09 -11.18 3.86
C THR A 95 6.80 -10.91 5.34
N LEU A 96 5.57 -10.53 5.68
CA LEU A 96 5.15 -10.29 7.06
C LEU A 96 5.01 -11.60 7.84
N TRP A 97 4.49 -12.65 7.20
CA TRP A 97 4.40 -13.98 7.79
C TRP A 97 5.78 -14.56 8.10
N ALA A 98 6.72 -14.45 7.18
CA ALA A 98 8.08 -14.93 7.39
C ALA A 98 8.76 -14.25 8.60
N GLU A 99 8.58 -12.93 8.74
CA GLU A 99 9.07 -12.19 9.91
C GLU A 99 8.40 -12.61 11.20
N ALA A 100 7.08 -12.69 11.21
CA ALA A 100 6.30 -13.08 12.38
C ALA A 100 6.67 -14.50 12.84
N TYR A 101 6.78 -15.43 11.90
CA TYR A 101 7.16 -16.82 12.16
C TYR A 101 8.60 -16.92 12.71
N ALA A 102 9.55 -16.21 12.11
CA ALA A 102 10.93 -16.18 12.61
C ALA A 102 11.04 -15.52 13.99
N ALA A 103 10.23 -14.50 14.28
CA ALA A 103 10.18 -13.86 15.59
C ALA A 103 9.57 -14.77 16.65
N TRP A 104 8.52 -15.52 16.31
CA TRP A 104 7.88 -16.49 17.19
C TRP A 104 8.83 -17.64 17.54
N ASN A 105 9.45 -18.28 16.54
CA ASN A 105 10.41 -19.38 16.76
C ASN A 105 11.63 -18.96 17.61
N ARG A 106 12.09 -17.70 17.52
CA ARG A 106 13.20 -17.20 18.35
C ARG A 106 12.85 -16.99 19.81
N ARG A 107 11.58 -16.70 20.13
CA ARG A 107 11.11 -16.50 21.51
C ARG A 107 10.90 -17.83 22.23
N ASP A 108 10.36 -18.82 21.54
CA ASP A 108 10.17 -20.16 22.12
C ASP A 108 11.50 -20.82 22.51
N LEU A 109 12.57 -20.62 21.72
CA LEU A 109 13.91 -21.12 22.05
C LEU A 109 14.58 -20.39 23.24
N SER A 110 14.14 -19.18 23.58
CA SER A 110 14.65 -18.43 24.75
C SER A 110 13.91 -18.72 26.04
N ASP A 111 12.68 -19.24 25.97
CA ASP A 111 11.83 -19.54 27.13
C ASP A 111 11.99 -21.01 27.62
N GLU A 112 12.80 -21.83 26.95
CA GLU A 112 13.17 -23.20 27.35
C GLU A 112 14.44 -23.29 28.23
N HIS A 113 15.00 -22.17 28.69
CA HIS A 113 16.16 -22.10 29.59
C HIS A 113 15.85 -21.33 30.88
#